data_AF-A0A6A7Z193-F1
#
_entry.id   AF-A0A6A7Z193-F1
#
_cell.length_a   1.000
_cell.length_b   1.000
_cell.length_c   1.000
_cell.angle_alpha   90.00
_cell.angle_beta   90.00
_cell.angle_gamma   90.00
#
_symmetry.space_group_name_H-M   'P 1'
#
loop_
_entity.id
_entity.type
_entity.pdbx_description
1 polymer ?
#
loop_
_entity_poly.entity_id
_entity_poly.type
_entity_poly.pdbx_seq_one_letter_code
_entity_poly.pdbx_strand_id
1 'polypeptide(L)'
;MIVDIRPQNGKTLIAFKAKDLSSFDDILGIACAVAAGQYCFEAGSLLSPDFRQFIDEIKPRTQYGILVGRDLHDKPLVRWGKLMKAGSRGSSPSLW
;
A
#
# COMPACT_ATOMS: atom_id res chain seq x y z
N MET A 1 -2.65 -8.91 -12.51
CA MET A 1 -2.27 -8.61 -11.12
C MET A 1 -3.43 -8.89 -10.17
N ILE A 2 -3.16 -9.46 -8.99
CA ILE A 2 -4.16 -9.63 -7.93
C ILE A 2 -3.80 -8.71 -6.77
N VAL A 3 -4.71 -7.80 -6.43
CA VAL A 3 -4.62 -6.93 -5.26
C VAL A 3 -5.83 -7.14 -4.37
N ASP A 4 -5.64 -6.99 -3.08
CA ASP A 4 -6.68 -7.05 -2.06
C ASP A 4 -6.79 -5.66 -1.42
N ILE A 5 -7.93 -5.00 -1.61
CA ILE A 5 -8.18 -3.62 -1.20
C ILE A 5 -9.09 -3.63 0.03
N ARG A 6 -8.55 -3.18 1.16
CA ARG A 6 -9.22 -3.26 2.47
C ARG A 6 -9.36 -1.87 3.10
N PRO A 7 -10.58 -1.32 3.19
CA PRO A 7 -10.84 -0.12 3.99
C PRO A 7 -10.58 -0.39 5.47
N GLN A 8 -9.92 0.54 6.16
CA GLN A 8 -9.61 0.50 7.60
C GLN A 8 -9.57 1.93 8.18
N ASN A 9 -10.57 2.30 8.99
CA ASN A 9 -10.59 3.52 9.80
C ASN A 9 -10.16 4.81 9.03
N GLY A 10 -10.81 5.12 7.90
CA GLY A 10 -10.48 6.29 7.08
C GLY A 10 -9.19 6.15 6.25
N LYS A 11 -8.67 4.93 6.16
CA LYS A 11 -7.53 4.53 5.32
C LYS A 11 -7.92 3.33 4.48
N THR A 12 -7.12 3.02 3.48
CA THR A 12 -7.28 1.87 2.61
C THR A 12 -5.93 1.19 2.46
N LEU A 13 -5.89 -0.11 2.78
CA LEU A 13 -4.73 -0.96 2.56
C LEU A 13 -4.88 -1.70 1.23
N ILE A 14 -3.91 -1.51 0.34
CA ILE A 14 -3.78 -2.21 -0.93
C ILE A 14 -2.70 -3.27 -0.73
N ALA A 15 -3.13 -4.52 -0.53
CA ALA A 15 -2.24 -5.64 -0.26
C ALA A 15 -2.02 -6.48 -1.52
N PHE A 16 -0.78 -6.91 -1.76
CA PHE A 16 -0.44 -7.72 -2.92
C PHE A 16 0.74 -8.66 -2.63
N LYS A 17 0.86 -9.73 -3.39
CA LYS A 17 2.08 -10.57 -3.36
C LYS A 17 2.97 -10.13 -4.50
N ALA A 18 4.28 -10.13 -4.29
CA ALA A 18 5.24 -9.74 -5.31
C ALA A 18 5.10 -10.56 -6.61
N LYS A 19 4.83 -11.87 -6.51
CA LYS A 19 4.60 -12.73 -7.68
C LYS A 19 3.36 -12.35 -8.52
N ASP A 20 2.42 -11.62 -7.93
CA ASP A 20 1.17 -11.23 -8.59
C ASP A 20 1.30 -9.82 -9.20
N LEU A 21 2.42 -9.13 -9.00
CA LEU A 21 2.71 -7.82 -9.58
C LEU A 21 3.19 -8.00 -11.04
N SER A 22 2.41 -7.49 -11.99
CA SER A 22 2.74 -7.54 -13.42
C SER A 22 3.56 -6.34 -13.91
N SER A 23 3.31 -5.16 -13.34
CA SER A 23 3.98 -3.91 -13.70
C SER A 23 4.01 -2.94 -12.52
N PHE A 24 5.04 -2.09 -12.46
CA PHE A 24 5.07 -0.93 -11.57
C PHE A 24 3.91 0.04 -11.86
N ASP A 25 3.59 0.27 -13.13
CA ASP A 25 2.56 1.23 -13.52
C ASP A 25 1.17 0.76 -13.07
N ASP A 26 0.92 -0.55 -13.05
CA ASP A 26 -0.33 -1.12 -12.57
C ASP A 26 -0.56 -0.82 -11.08
N ILE A 27 0.46 -1.05 -10.24
CA ILE A 27 0.33 -0.80 -8.80
C ILE A 27 0.30 0.69 -8.48
N LEU A 28 1.07 1.50 -9.22
CA LEU A 28 1.03 2.95 -9.11
C LEU A 28 -0.37 3.49 -9.46
N GLY A 29 -0.95 3.05 -10.57
CA GLY A 29 -2.28 3.46 -11.00
C GLY A 29 -3.36 3.14 -9.97
N ILE A 30 -3.33 1.93 -9.39
CA ILE A 30 -4.28 1.54 -8.34
C ILE A 30 -4.10 2.38 -7.08
N ALA A 31 -2.85 2.58 -6.61
CA ALA A 31 -2.57 3.37 -5.42
C ALA A 31 -3.03 4.83 -5.59
N CYS A 32 -2.77 5.43 -6.75
CA CYS A 32 -3.22 6.77 -7.09
C CYS A 32 -4.75 6.89 -7.16
N ALA A 33 -5.43 5.91 -7.76
CA ALA A 33 -6.90 5.91 -7.83
C ALA A 33 -7.54 5.83 -6.44
N VAL A 34 -6.99 4.97 -5.56
CA VAL A 34 -7.43 4.87 -4.17
C VAL A 34 -7.16 6.16 -3.39
N ALA A 35 -6.00 6.80 -3.59
CA ALA A 35 -5.65 8.07 -2.96
C ALA A 35 -6.65 9.18 -3.34
N ALA A 36 -6.94 9.30 -4.64
CA ALA A 36 -7.91 10.27 -5.16
C ALA A 36 -9.32 10.02 -4.61
N GLY A 37 -9.76 8.77 -4.57
CA GLY A 37 -11.07 8.39 -4.03
C GLY A 37 -11.23 8.60 -2.52
N GLN A 38 -10.13 8.72 -1.77
CA GLN A 38 -10.13 9.07 -0.34
C GLN A 38 -9.87 10.55 -0.07
N TYR A 39 -9.83 11.39 -1.13
CA TYR A 39 -9.45 12.80 -1.06
C TYR A 39 -8.13 13.01 -0.30
N CYS A 40 -7.22 12.03 -0.37
CA CYS A 40 -5.93 12.03 0.29
C CYS A 40 -4.88 12.40 -0.75
N PHE A 41 -4.32 13.61 -0.66
CA PHE A 41 -3.38 14.11 -1.66
C PHE A 41 -1.97 14.23 -1.09
N GLU A 42 -1.23 13.13 -1.18
CA GLU A 42 0.24 13.09 -1.16
C GLU A 42 0.73 12.07 -2.20
N ALA A 43 0.21 12.18 -3.44
CA ALA A 43 0.62 11.32 -4.55
C ALA A 43 2.11 11.49 -4.92
N GLY A 44 2.77 12.57 -4.46
CA GLY A 44 4.22 12.77 -4.62
C GLY A 44 5.04 11.61 -4.04
N SER A 45 4.62 11.03 -2.92
CA SER A 45 5.29 9.87 -2.33
C SER A 45 5.19 8.62 -3.21
N LEU A 46 4.08 8.44 -3.95
CA LEU A 46 3.91 7.36 -4.93
C LEU A 46 4.70 7.61 -6.22
N LEU A 47 4.97 8.86 -6.55
CA LEU A 47 5.82 9.26 -7.69
C LEU A 47 7.30 9.36 -7.31
N SER A 48 7.66 9.08 -6.04
CA SER A 48 9.01 9.21 -5.55
C SER A 48 9.93 8.08 -6.07
N PRO A 49 11.24 8.36 -6.24
CA PRO A 49 12.25 7.33 -6.51
C PRO A 49 12.25 6.23 -5.44
N ASP A 50 11.97 6.58 -4.18
CA ASP A 50 11.95 5.64 -3.06
C ASP A 50 10.85 4.58 -3.21
N PHE A 51 9.66 4.99 -3.66
CA PHE A 51 8.59 4.03 -3.95
C PHE A 51 8.95 3.12 -5.12
N ARG A 52 9.54 3.68 -6.18
CA ARG A 52 10.00 2.87 -7.32
C ARG A 52 11.05 1.84 -6.90
N GLN A 53 12.06 2.29 -6.17
CA GLN A 53 13.11 1.42 -5.63
C GLN A 53 12.52 0.31 -4.76
N PHE A 54 11.57 0.64 -3.87
CA PHE A 54 10.89 -0.35 -3.05
C PHE A 54 10.20 -1.44 -3.89
N ILE A 55 9.48 -1.05 -4.95
CA ILE A 55 8.79 -2.00 -5.84
C ILE A 55 9.80 -2.87 -6.58
N ASP A 56 10.90 -2.30 -7.06
CA ASP A 56 11.95 -3.06 -7.77
C ASP A 56 12.67 -4.07 -6.85
N GLU A 57 12.69 -3.83 -5.53
CA GLU A 57 13.37 -4.68 -4.54
C GLU A 57 12.49 -5.76 -3.89
N ILE A 58 11.19 -5.83 -4.22
CA ILE A 58 10.27 -6.81 -3.61
C ILE A 58 10.68 -8.25 -3.91
N LYS A 59 10.37 -9.16 -2.97
CA LYS A 59 10.75 -10.58 -3.03
C LYS A 59 9.53 -11.45 -3.36
N PRO A 60 9.59 -12.36 -4.36
CA PRO A 60 8.43 -13.09 -4.89
C PRO A 60 7.55 -13.84 -3.87
N ARG A 61 8.11 -14.27 -2.73
CA ARG A 61 7.43 -15.05 -1.68
C ARG A 61 6.88 -14.20 -0.53
N THR A 62 6.95 -12.88 -0.65
CA THR A 62 6.55 -11.94 0.39
C THR A 62 5.28 -11.19 -0.01
N GLN A 63 4.45 -10.89 0.98
CA GLN A 63 3.29 -10.02 0.82
C GLN A 63 3.66 -8.59 1.21
N TYR A 64 3.16 -7.63 0.45
CA TYR A 64 3.43 -6.21 0.59
C TYR A 64 2.11 -5.44 0.68
N GLY A 65 2.19 -4.23 1.19
CA GLY A 65 1.02 -3.37 1.36
C GLY A 65 1.37 -1.91 1.09
N ILE A 66 0.40 -1.19 0.53
CA ILE A 66 0.39 0.27 0.43
C ILE A 66 -0.83 0.76 1.20
N LEU A 67 -0.61 1.54 2.25
CA LEU A 67 -1.66 2.17 3.04
C LEU A 67 -1.80 3.62 2.59
N VAL A 68 -3.02 3.97 2.20
CA VAL A 68 -3.39 5.27 1.66
C VAL A 68 -4.59 5.82 2.42
N GLY A 69 -4.60 7.09 2.79
CA GLY A 69 -5.74 7.71 3.47
C GLY A 69 -5.31 8.90 4.29
N ARG A 70 -6.00 9.20 5.38
CA ARG A 70 -5.61 10.31 6.26
C ARG A 70 -5.06 9.82 7.59
N ASP A 71 -4.10 10.54 8.14
CA ASP A 71 -3.59 10.28 9.48
C ASP A 71 -4.57 10.79 10.58
N LEU A 72 -4.16 10.69 11.85
CA LEU A 72 -4.99 11.14 12.97
C LEU A 72 -5.17 12.68 13.03
N HIS A 73 -4.38 13.42 12.27
CA HIS A 73 -4.41 14.87 12.16
C HIS A 73 -5.07 15.35 10.85
N ASP A 74 -5.81 14.45 10.17
CA ASP A 74 -6.48 14.70 8.89
C ASP A 74 -5.50 15.06 7.74
N LYS A 75 -4.22 14.72 7.88
CA LYS A 75 -3.21 14.92 6.84
C LYS A 75 -3.16 13.72 5.90
N PRO A 76 -2.86 13.94 4.61
CA PRO A 76 -2.56 12.85 3.68
C PRO A 76 -1.52 11.88 4.24
N LEU A 77 -1.74 10.59 3.99
CA LEU A 77 -0.89 9.50 4.45
C LEU A 77 -0.70 8.51 3.31
N VAL A 78 0.56 8.31 2.91
CA VAL A 78 0.98 7.20 2.06
C VAL A 78 2.11 6.46 2.75
N ARG A 79 1.94 5.16 2.98
CA ARG A 79 2.99 4.29 3.53
C ARG A 79 3.01 2.98 2.78
N TRP A 80 4.19 2.38 2.65
CA TRP A 80 4.35 1.06 2.03
C TRP A 80 5.32 0.20 2.83
N GLY A 81 5.22 -1.11 2.65
CA GLY A 81 6.13 -2.03 3.30
C GLY A 81 5.74 -3.50 3.12
N LYS A 82 6.55 -4.36 3.74
CA LYS A 82 6.23 -5.78 3.88
C LYS A 82 5.07 -5.94 4.86
N LEU A 83 4.09 -6.75 4.50
CA LEU A 83 3.06 -7.19 5.44
C LEU A 83 3.58 -8.40 6.20
N MET A 84 3.69 -8.29 7.51
CA MET A 84 3.96 -9.44 8.34
C MET A 84 2.71 -10.32 8.40
N LYS A 85 2.89 -11.65 8.31
CA LYS A 85 1.81 -12.56 8.69
C LYS A 85 1.49 -12.30 10.16
N ALA A 86 0.24 -11.96 10.46
CA ALA A 86 -0.22 -11.89 11.84
C ALA A 86 0.10 -13.24 12.50
N GLY A 87 1.07 -13.25 13.41
CA GLY A 87 1.25 -14.35 14.34
C GLY A 87 0.01 -14.38 15.23
N SER A 88 -0.88 -15.33 15.00
CA SER A 88 -1.85 -15.89 15.96
C SER A 88 -2.15 -15.02 17.20
N ARG A 89 -2.93 -13.94 17.03
CA ARG A 89 -3.85 -13.33 18.02
C ARG A 89 -4.40 -12.01 17.44
N GLY A 90 -5.60 -12.07 16.86
CA GLY A 90 -6.61 -11.01 16.94
C GLY A 90 -6.31 -9.57 16.49
N SER A 91 -5.20 -9.27 15.83
CA SER A 91 -4.88 -7.89 15.43
C SER A 91 -4.76 -7.76 13.93
N SER A 92 -5.43 -6.73 13.40
CA SER A 92 -5.39 -6.28 12.00
C SER A 92 -3.97 -6.31 11.45
N PRO A 93 -3.78 -6.59 10.14
CA PRO A 93 -2.47 -6.51 9.52
C PRO A 93 -1.92 -5.09 9.69
N SER A 94 -1.00 -4.92 10.62
CA SER A 94 -0.19 -3.72 10.73
C SER A 94 0.86 -3.80 9.62
N LEU A 95 0.95 -2.74 8.81
CA LEU A 95 2.28 -2.35 8.38
C LEU A 95 3.04 -2.10 9.69
N TRP A 96 4.26 -2.63 9.81
CA TRP A 96 5.05 -2.73 11.06
C TRP A 96 4.66 -3.94 11.92
#